data_AF-A0A519VWE7-F1
#
_entry.id   AF-A0A519VWE7-F1
#
_cell.length_a   1.000
_cell.length_b   1.000
_cell.length_c   1.000
_cell.angle_alpha   90.00
_cell.angle_beta   90.00
_cell.angle_gamma   90.00
#
_symmetry.space_group_name_H-M   'P 1'
#
loop_
_entity.id
_entity.type
_entity.pdbx_description
1 polymer ?
#
loop_
_entity_poly.entity_id
_entity_poly.type
_entity_poly.pdbx_seq_one_letter_code
_entity_poly.pdbx_strand_id
1 'polypeptide(L)' 'MPNTNKARKQPWSQYRVSVDEVEKQTGYNLLSNIPESMQRMIEARADNSLL' A
#
# COMPACT_ATOMS: atom_id res chain seq x y z
N MET A 1 1.74 -2.43 -8.61
CA MET A 1 2.25 -3.48 -9.52
C MET A 1 2.11 -3.01 -10.97
N PRO A 2 3.15 -3.09 -11.81
CA PRO A 2 3.06 -2.67 -13.20
C PRO A 2 2.14 -3.58 -14.02
N ASN A 3 1.30 -3.02 -14.89
CA ASN A 3 0.49 -3.78 -15.83
C ASN A 3 1.33 -4.23 -17.05
N THR A 4 2.28 -5.14 -16.82
CA THR A 4 3.14 -5.69 -17.88
C THR A 4 3.37 -7.18 -17.67
N ASN A 5 3.66 -7.91 -18.76
CA ASN A 5 4.02 -9.33 -18.70
C ASN A 5 5.31 -9.61 -17.90
N LYS A 6 6.15 -8.60 -17.63
CA LYS A 6 7.34 -8.74 -16.77
C LYS A 6 6.96 -8.86 -15.30
N ALA A 7 5.81 -8.31 -14.87
CA ALA A 7 5.44 -8.27 -13.47
C ALA A 7 5.30 -9.67 -12.85
N ARG A 8 4.84 -10.65 -13.65
CA ARG A 8 4.69 -12.06 -13.26
C ARG A 8 6.01 -12.75 -12.85
N LYS A 9 7.16 -12.15 -13.18
CA LYS A 9 8.48 -12.71 -12.88
C LYS A 9 8.92 -12.48 -11.43
N GLN A 10 8.23 -11.60 -10.69
CA GLN A 10 8.51 -11.31 -9.29
C GLN A 10 7.32 -11.74 -8.44
N PRO A 11 7.56 -12.21 -7.19
CA PRO A 11 6.46 -12.45 -6.26
C PRO A 11 5.73 -11.13 -5.97
N TRP A 12 4.43 -11.22 -5.67
CA TRP A 12 3.60 -10.04 -5.40
C TRP A 12 4.16 -9.16 -4.27
N SER A 13 4.86 -9.78 -3.31
CA SER A 13 5.43 -9.13 -2.13
C SER A 13 6.50 -8.08 -2.46
N GLN A 14 7.11 -8.14 -3.65
CA GLN A 14 8.04 -7.13 -4.16
C GLN A 14 7.37 -5.81 -4.54
N TYR A 15 6.03 -5.79 -4.62
CA TYR A 15 5.26 -4.60 -4.99
C TYR A 15 4.47 -4.01 -3.83
N ARG A 16 4.76 -4.43 -2.58
CA ARG A 16 4.15 -3.84 -1.39
C ARG A 16 4.53 -2.37 -1.25
N VAL A 17 3.55 -1.55 -0.95
CA VAL A 17 3.68 -0.13 -0.65
C VAL A 17 2.77 0.20 0.53
N SER A 18 2.93 1.38 1.12
CA SER A 18 2.03 1.87 2.16
C SER A 18 0.69 2.30 1.56
N VAL A 19 -0.35 2.45 2.37
CA VAL A 19 -1.65 2.97 1.92
C VAL A 19 -1.51 4.44 1.52
N ASP A 20 -0.74 5.24 2.27
CA ASP A 20 -0.42 6.63 1.94
C ASP A 20 0.10 6.79 0.49
N GLU A 21 0.96 5.89 0.03
CA GLU A 21 1.51 5.96 -1.33
C GLU A 21 0.43 5.66 -2.39
N VAL A 22 -0.52 4.78 -2.09
CA VAL A 22 -1.66 4.51 -2.98
C VAL A 22 -2.59 5.73 -3.05
N GLU A 23 -2.89 6.34 -1.91
CA GLU A 23 -3.75 7.52 -1.84
C GLU A 23 -3.13 8.73 -2.54
N LYS A 24 -1.82 8.95 -2.37
CA LYS A 24 -1.07 9.98 -3.07
C LYS A 24 -1.19 9.86 -4.60
N GLN A 25 -1.23 8.64 -5.12
CA GLN A 25 -1.34 8.39 -6.56
C GLN A 25 -2.78 8.44 -7.08
N THR A 26 -3.77 8.17 -6.24
CA THR A 26 -5.17 7.98 -6.66
C THR A 26 -6.10 9.13 -6.27
N GLY A 27 -5.75 9.90 -5.24
CA GLY A 27 -6.60 10.94 -4.65
C GLY A 27 -7.72 10.39 -3.75
N TYR A 28 -7.69 9.10 -3.42
CA TYR A 28 -8.66 8.49 -2.50
C TYR A 28 -8.26 8.63 -1.04
N ASN A 29 -9.24 8.46 -0.16
CA ASN A 29 -9.08 8.25 1.28
C ASN A 29 -9.64 6.86 1.60
N LEU A 30 -8.75 5.89 1.68
CA LEU A 30 -8.99 4.52 2.07
C LEU A 30 -9.05 4.43 3.60
N LEU A 31 -9.71 3.39 4.11
CA LEU A 31 -9.92 3.20 5.56
C LEU A 31 -10.57 4.40 6.28
N SER A 32 -11.24 5.29 5.53
CA SER A 32 -11.86 6.53 6.03
C SER A 32 -12.90 6.33 7.15
N ASN A 33 -13.30 5.08 7.41
CA ASN A 33 -14.23 4.70 8.48
C ASN A 33 -13.55 4.51 9.85
N ILE A 34 -12.22 4.55 9.95
CA ILE A 34 -11.50 4.47 11.24
C ILE A 34 -11.02 5.86 11.68
N PRO A 35 -10.73 6.09 12.98
CA PRO A 35 -10.22 7.38 13.45
C PRO A 35 -8.93 7.81 12.75
N GLU A 36 -8.81 9.11 12.45
CA GLU A 36 -7.68 9.68 11.71
C GLU A 36 -6.32 9.41 12.38
N SER A 37 -6.27 9.39 13.72
CA SER A 37 -5.04 9.03 14.45
C SER A 37 -4.61 7.59 14.17
N MET A 38 -5.56 6.67 13.97
CA MET A 38 -5.27 5.28 13.59
C MET A 38 -4.86 5.16 12.13
N GLN A 39 -5.55 5.87 11.22
CA GLN A 39 -5.16 5.97 9.80
C GLN A 39 -3.68 6.38 9.69
N ARG A 40 -3.30 7.52 10.30
CA ARG A 40 -1.91 8.02 10.32
C ARG A 40 -0.88 7.01 10.85
N MET A 41 -1.26 6.11 11.77
CA MET A 41 -0.35 5.11 12.32
C MET A 41 -0.16 3.90 11.39
N ILE A 42 -1.21 3.47 10.68
CA ILE A 42 -1.18 2.22 9.90
C ILE A 42 -0.95 2.47 8.41
N GLU A 43 -1.45 3.56 7.85
CA GLU A 43 -1.38 3.86 6.42
C GLU A 43 0.00 4.30 5.97
N ALA A 44 0.80 4.84 6.90
CA ALA A 44 2.18 5.24 6.68
C ALA A 44 3.15 4.06 6.51
N ARG A 45 2.76 2.84 6.88
CA ARG A 45 3.65 1.67 6.91
C ARG A 45 3.35 0.74 5.74
N ALA A 46 4.38 0.40 4.97
CA ALA A 46 4.31 -0.77 4.09
C ALA A 46 4.45 -2.04 4.93
N ASP A 47 3.71 -3.08 4.57
CA ASP A 47 3.86 -4.40 5.19
C ASP A 47 5.29 -4.94 4.97
N ASN A 48 6.01 -5.09 6.07
CA ASN A 48 7.32 -5.72 6.12
C ASN A 48 7.15 -7.07 6.81
N SER A 49 6.66 -8.08 6.08
CA SER A 49 6.69 -9.45 6.61
C SER A 49 8.15 -9.84 6.87
N LEU A 50 8.57 -9.77 8.14
CA LEU A 50 9.71 -10.50 8.69
C LEU A 50 9.16 -11.85 9.17
N LEU A 51 8.90 -12.76 8.22
CA LEU A 51 8.78 -14.19 8.46
C LEU A 51 9.52 -14.91 7.35
#